data_AF-A0AA95JFN1-F1
#
_entry.id   AF-A0AA95JFN1-F1
#
_cell.length_a   1.000
_cell.length_b   1.000
_cell.length_c   1.000
_cell.angle_alpha   90.00
_cell.angle_beta   90.00
_cell.angle_gamma   90.00
#
_symmetry.space_group_name_H-M   'P 1'
#
loop_
_entity.id
_entity.type
_entity.pdbx_description
1 polymer ?
#
loop_
_entity_poly.entity_id
_entity_poly.type
_entity_poly.pdbx_seq_one_letter_code
_entity_poly.pdbx_strand_id
1 'polypeptide(L)' 'MPDPRPDDRQIENEDLKPDRPGRPPRPATEPDGAKGSSNSGQTAADPATGRPNP' A
#
# COMPACT_ATOMS: atom_id res chain seq x y z
N MET A 1 -3.28 -7.60 31.81
CA MET A 1 -1.92 -7.40 31.25
C MET A 1 -2.08 -7.20 29.76
N PRO A 2 -1.74 -6.05 29.17
CA PRO A 2 -1.79 -5.91 27.72
C PRO A 2 -0.73 -6.82 27.10
N ASP A 3 -1.12 -7.60 26.09
CA ASP A 3 -0.21 -8.46 25.34
C ASP A 3 0.97 -7.64 24.80
N PRO A 4 2.23 -8.12 24.90
CA PRO A 4 3.35 -7.49 24.25
C PRO A 4 3.17 -7.67 22.74
N ARG A 5 2.53 -6.69 22.10
CA ARG A 5 2.48 -6.61 20.64
C ARG A 5 3.92 -6.76 20.11
N PRO A 6 4.17 -7.64 19.13
CA PRO A 6 5.49 -7.76 18.53
C PRO A 6 5.97 -6.38 18.04
N ASP A 7 7.27 -6.09 18.23
CA ASP A 7 7.87 -4.82 17.83
C ASP A 7 8.10 -4.81 16.32
N ASP A 8 7.01 -4.67 15.57
CA ASP A 8 7.00 -4.71 14.11
C ASP A 8 7.70 -3.50 13.47
N ARG A 9 8.11 -2.51 14.27
CA ARG A 9 8.88 -1.32 13.81
C ARG A 9 10.19 -1.67 13.10
N GLN A 10 10.73 -2.86 13.33
CA GLN A 10 11.94 -3.35 12.64
C GLN A 10 11.68 -3.70 11.16
N ILE A 11 10.46 -4.15 10.84
CA ILE A 11 10.05 -4.65 9.52
C ILE A 11 9.22 -3.62 8.73
N GLU A 12 8.65 -2.61 9.39
CA GLU A 12 7.87 -1.53 8.75
C GLU A 12 8.57 -0.87 7.56
N ASN A 13 9.91 -0.81 7.56
CA ASN A 13 10.70 -0.16 6.52
C ASN A 13 11.69 -1.12 5.83
N GLU A 14 11.47 -2.45 5.89
CA GLU A 14 12.38 -3.43 5.29
C GLU A 14 12.49 -3.24 3.77
N ASP A 15 11.38 -3.29 3.04
CA ASP A 15 10.67 -2.12 2.53
C ASP A 15 11.47 -1.11 1.66
N LEU A 16 12.32 -0.38 2.38
CA LEU A 16 13.02 0.82 1.92
C LEU A 16 14.54 0.62 2.00
N LYS A 17 15.00 -0.52 2.52
CA LYS A 17 16.42 -0.83 2.63
C LYS A 17 16.97 -1.24 1.26
N PRO A 18 18.22 -0.86 0.95
CA PRO A 18 18.91 -1.37 -0.23
C PRO A 18 19.09 -2.89 -0.17
N ASP A 19 19.06 -3.57 -1.32
CA ASP A 19 19.33 -5.02 -1.41
C ASP A 19 20.73 -5.40 -0.90
N ARG A 20 21.68 -4.47 -0.95
CA ARG A 20 23.06 -4.66 -0.49
C ARG A 20 23.63 -3.38 0.14
N PRO A 21 24.54 -3.50 1.12
CA PRO A 21 25.23 -2.35 1.71
C PRO A 21 25.91 -1.49 0.64
N GLY A 22 25.74 -0.17 0.74
CA GLY A 22 26.34 0.80 -0.19
C GLY A 22 25.60 0.98 -1.52
N ARG A 23 24.47 0.30 -1.74
CA ARG A 23 23.56 0.57 -2.88
C ARG A 23 22.52 1.62 -2.51
N PRO A 24 21.97 2.34 -3.51
CA PRO A 24 20.80 3.18 -3.26
C PRO A 24 19.62 2.35 -2.72
N PRO A 25 18.69 2.97 -1.97
CA PRO A 25 17.43 2.35 -1.58
C PRO A 25 16.74 1.73 -2.79
N ARG A 26 16.05 0.61 -2.58
CA ARG A 26 15.25 0.01 -3.65
C ARG A 26 14.23 1.04 -4.16
N PRO A 27 14.03 1.16 -5.48
CA PRO A 27 12.97 2.00 -6.00
C PRO A 27 11.63 1.54 -5.44
N ALA A 28 10.70 2.47 -5.25
CA ALA A 28 9.34 2.15 -4.81
C ALA A 28 8.74 1.15 -5.79
N THR A 29 8.60 -0.10 -5.34
CA THR A 29 8.03 -1.20 -6.13
C THR A 29 6.58 -1.34 -5.72
N GLU A 30 5.69 -1.58 -6.68
CA GLU A 30 4.29 -1.84 -6.36
C GLU A 30 4.18 -3.09 -5.47
N PRO A 31 3.28 -3.11 -4.47
CA PRO A 31 3.09 -4.28 -3.64
C PRO A 31 2.57 -5.46 -4.47
N ASP A 32 2.81 -6.67 -3.98
CA ASP A 32 2.28 -7.88 -4.60
C ASP A 32 0.76 -7.79 -4.77
N GLY A 33 0.27 -8.13 -5.97
CA GLY A 33 -1.15 -7.99 -6.32
C GLY A 33 -1.58 -6.61 -6.82
N ALA A 34 -0.68 -5.62 -6.86
CA ALA A 34 -0.95 -4.32 -7.49
C ALA A 34 -1.08 -4.39 -9.03
N LYS A 35 -0.61 -5.48 -9.64
CA LYS A 35 -0.74 -5.71 -11.09
C LYS A 35 -2.22 -5.82 -11.48
N GLY A 36 -2.76 -4.76 -12.07
CA GLY A 36 -4.19 -4.66 -12.40
C GLY A 36 -5.03 -3.98 -11.32
N SER A 37 -4.41 -3.52 -10.22
CA SER A 37 -4.97 -2.51 -9.31
C SER A 37 -4.96 -1.14 -9.99
N SER A 38 -5.62 -1.06 -11.15
CA SER A 38 -6.16 0.19 -11.61
C SER A 38 -7.50 0.36 -10.93
N ASN A 39 -7.74 1.54 -10.37
CA ASN A 39 -9.05 1.95 -9.85
C ASN A 39 -10.07 2.11 -11.00
N SER A 40 -9.93 1.36 -12.11
CA SER A 40 -10.61 1.52 -13.40
C SER A 40 -12.03 0.95 -13.40
N GLY A 41 -12.67 0.84 -12.24
CA GLY A 41 -13.99 0.23 -12.12
C GLY A 41 -15.12 1.22 -12.37
N GLN A 42 -15.27 2.24 -11.51
CA GLN A 42 -16.29 3.27 -11.58
C GLN A 42 -16.21 4.11 -10.31
N THR A 43 -16.00 5.41 -10.45
CA THR A 43 -16.37 6.38 -9.42
C THR A 43 -17.18 7.48 -10.10
N ALA A 44 -18.44 7.19 -10.38
CA ALA A 44 -19.41 8.20 -10.77
C ALA A 44 -20.72 7.89 -10.05
N ALA A 45 -20.70 8.12 -8.73
CA ALA A 45 -21.90 8.22 -7.93
C ALA A 45 -22.25 9.71 -7.79
N ASP A 46 -23.53 10.05 -7.86
CA ASP A 46 -24.00 11.40 -7.53
C ASP A 46 -23.60 11.74 -6.09
N PRO A 47 -22.82 12.82 -5.84
CA PRO A 47 -22.36 13.16 -4.50
C PRO A 47 -23.50 13.50 -3.52
N ALA A 48 -24.69 13.86 -4.02
CA ALA A 48 -25.84 14.12 -3.18
C ALA A 48 -26.56 12.85 -2.71
N THR A 49 -26.46 11.75 -3.47
CA THR A 49 -27.28 10.54 -3.23
C THR A 49 -26.48 9.23 -3.13
N GLY A 50 -25.21 9.22 -3.56
CA GLY A 50 -24.36 8.03 -3.61
C GLY A 50 -24.75 7.00 -4.67
N ARG A 51 -25.71 7.30 -5.56
CA ARG A 51 -26.21 6.37 -6.56
C ARG A 51 -25.42 6.46 -7.87
N PRO A 52 -25.21 5.34 -8.60
CA PRO A 52 -24.65 5.38 -9.94
C PRO A 52 -25.50 6.26 -10.86
N ASN A 53 -24.87 7.06 -11.73
CA ASN A 53 -25.60 7.72 -12.81
C ASN A 53 -26.15 6.65 -13.79
N PRO A 54 -27.45 6.70 -14.15
CA PRO A 54 -28.04 5.79 -15.13
C PRO A 54 -27.50 6.00 -16.54
#